data_AF-A0A8S0SNS5-F1
#
_entry.id   AF-A0A8S0SNS5-F1
#
_cell.length_a   1.000
_cell.length_b   1.000
_cell.length_c   1.000
_cell.angle_alpha   90.00
_cell.angle_beta   90.00
_cell.angle_gamma   90.00
#
_symmetry.space_group_name_H-M   'P 1'
#
loop_
_entity.id
_entity.type
_entity.pdbx_description
1 polymer ?
#
loop_
_entity_poly.entity_id
_entity_poly.type
_entity_poly.pdbx_seq_one_letter_code
_entity_poly.pdbx_strand_id
1 'polypeptide(L)'
;MSSSDSLFYLICKCYVCINSSNLFFQVFRFCRSKCHKNFKMKRNPRKVKWTKAYRRVHGKDMTQDSTFEFERKRNRPERYDRNVAEETLKAIKKIDKVRVDRDARHHAKRMKGKKAQVLTEATKELEQSIHMVKAPAALQKEPSLTLPKVSQKQTEDRMVE
;
A
#
# COMPACT_ATOMS: atom_id res chain seq x y z
N MET A 1 0.71 30.36 12.35
CA MET A 1 1.00 29.73 11.03
C MET A 1 0.84 28.23 11.14
N SER A 2 -0.35 27.76 10.80
CA SER A 2 -0.78 26.38 10.68
C SER A 2 -0.19 25.77 9.41
N SER A 3 0.97 25.13 9.52
CA SER A 3 1.54 24.30 8.46
C SER A 3 0.77 22.98 8.43
N SER A 4 -0.24 22.94 7.58
CA SER A 4 -0.96 21.79 7.01
C SER A 4 -0.33 20.41 7.30
N ASP A 5 -0.63 19.89 8.49
CA ASP A 5 -0.56 18.48 8.85
C ASP A 5 -1.49 17.68 7.94
N SER A 6 -0.92 17.19 6.84
CA SER A 6 -1.59 16.27 5.94
C SER A 6 -1.66 14.90 6.61
N LEU A 7 -2.75 14.70 7.37
CA LEU A 7 -3.29 13.39 7.71
C LEU A 7 -3.56 12.59 6.42
N PHE A 8 -2.60 11.79 5.98
CA PHE A 8 -2.81 10.77 4.97
C PHE A 8 -2.05 9.49 5.33
N TYR A 9 -2.82 8.52 5.85
CA TYR A 9 -2.60 7.08 5.81
C TYR A 9 -1.19 6.53 6.06
N LEU A 10 -1.00 5.95 7.26
CA LEU A 10 -0.21 4.75 7.60
C LEU A 10 0.99 4.33 6.71
N ILE A 11 1.79 5.26 6.19
CA ILE A 11 3.06 4.98 5.53
C ILE A 11 4.13 5.55 6.43
N CYS A 12 4.66 4.70 7.31
CA CYS A 12 5.88 4.99 8.05
C CYS A 12 7.03 5.10 7.02
N LYS A 13 7.21 6.29 6.42
CA LYS A 13 8.41 6.69 5.67
C LYS A 13 9.56 6.79 6.68
N CYS A 14 10.02 5.64 7.19
CA CYS A 14 11.31 5.55 7.87
C CYS A 14 12.38 5.75 6.80
N TYR A 15 12.73 7.01 6.52
CA TYR A 15 13.88 7.37 5.71
C TYR A 15 15.15 7.02 6.49
N VAL A 16 16.10 6.35 5.83
CA VAL A 16 17.48 6.24 6.29
C VAL A 16 18.40 6.56 5.10
N CYS A 17 19.49 7.28 5.43
CA CYS A 17 20.61 7.72 4.61
C CYS A 17 20.43 9.05 3.84
N ILE A 18 20.77 10.17 4.49
CA ILE A 18 21.47 11.25 3.81
C ILE A 18 22.97 10.92 3.97
N ASN A 19 23.61 10.49 2.89
CA ASN A 19 25.08 10.42 2.83
C ASN A 19 25.60 11.83 2.61
N SER A 20 26.40 12.32 3.55
CA SER A 20 27.37 13.38 3.30
C SER A 20 28.64 13.03 4.05
N SER A 21 29.73 13.16 3.33
CA SER A 21 31.05 12.55 3.52
C SER A 21 31.71 12.82 4.86
N ASN A 22 32.32 11.78 5.44
CA ASN A 22 33.47 11.82 6.36
C ASN A 22 33.42 12.80 7.55
N LEU A 23 32.54 12.52 8.52
CA LEU A 23 32.81 12.50 9.97
C LEU A 23 31.58 11.86 10.66
N PHE A 24 31.78 11.00 11.65
CA PHE A 24 30.87 9.93 12.09
C PHE A 24 29.60 10.39 12.84
N PHE A 25 28.73 11.20 12.22
CA PHE A 25 27.44 11.58 12.79
C PHE A 25 26.28 11.24 11.83
N GLN A 26 25.91 9.96 11.78
CA GLN A 26 24.74 9.52 11.04
C GLN A 26 23.46 9.82 11.85
N VAL A 27 22.71 10.83 11.42
CA VAL A 27 21.44 11.20 12.06
C VAL A 27 20.32 10.26 11.59
N PHE A 28 19.75 9.50 12.52
CA PHE A 28 18.58 8.65 12.27
C PHE A 28 17.30 9.31 12.78
N ARG A 29 16.32 9.52 11.89
CA ARG A 29 15.00 10.04 12.26
C ARG A 29 13.98 8.90 12.28
N PHE A 30 13.24 8.78 13.38
CA PHE A 30 12.21 7.76 13.55
C PHE A 30 10.83 8.39 13.70
N CYS A 31 9.84 7.82 13.02
CA CYS A 31 8.46 8.35 13.06
C CYS A 31 7.76 8.07 14.39
N ARG A 32 8.11 6.97 15.08
CA ARG A 32 7.46 6.49 16.32
C ARG A 32 8.44 5.70 17.19
N SER A 33 8.10 5.58 18.48
CA SER A 33 8.85 4.79 19.46
C SER A 33 9.03 3.33 19.06
N LYS A 34 8.05 2.71 18.38
CA LYS A 34 8.16 1.34 17.82
C LYS A 34 9.38 1.20 16.91
N CYS A 35 9.58 2.14 15.99
CA CYS A 35 10.68 2.11 15.02
C CYS A 35 12.02 2.30 15.73
N HIS A 36 12.06 3.21 16.71
CA HIS A 36 13.25 3.46 17.53
C HIS A 36 13.64 2.26 18.40
N LYS A 37 12.66 1.58 19.03
CA LYS A 37 12.90 0.33 19.78
C LYS A 37 13.43 -0.78 18.87
N ASN A 38 12.84 -0.96 17.67
CA ASN A 38 13.33 -1.96 16.71
C ASN A 38 14.77 -1.68 16.24
N PHE A 39 15.12 -0.41 16.07
CA PHE A 39 16.48 0.01 15.76
C PHE A 39 17.45 -0.27 16.91
N LYS A 40 17.09 0.06 18.16
CA LYS A 40 17.87 -0.28 19.35
C LYS A 40 18.07 -1.79 19.51
N MET A 41 17.06 -2.58 19.16
CA MET A 41 17.13 -4.04 19.09
C MET A 41 17.90 -4.58 17.85
N LYS A 42 18.55 -3.70 17.08
CA LYS A 42 19.34 -4.03 15.87
C LYS A 42 18.58 -4.88 14.84
N ARG A 43 17.25 -4.74 14.76
CA ARG A 43 16.45 -5.50 13.79
C ARG A 43 16.66 -4.92 12.39
N ASN A 44 17.02 -5.79 11.43
CA ASN A 44 17.20 -5.37 10.04
C ASN A 44 15.83 -5.08 9.38
N PRO A 45 15.56 -3.84 8.93
CA PRO A 45 14.29 -3.49 8.30
C PRO A 45 13.98 -4.33 7.05
N ARG A 46 14.99 -4.84 6.32
CA ARG A 46 14.78 -5.73 5.17
C ARG A 46 14.13 -7.06 5.53
N LYS A 47 14.22 -7.51 6.79
CA LYS A 47 13.61 -8.75 7.29
C LYS A 47 12.27 -8.50 8.01
N VAL A 48 11.95 -7.25 8.33
CA VAL A 48 10.73 -6.90 9.08
C VAL A 48 9.56 -6.66 8.11
N LYS A 49 8.64 -7.63 8.06
CA LYS A 49 7.55 -7.77 7.05
C LYS A 49 6.68 -6.52 6.83
N TRP A 50 6.43 -5.73 7.87
CA TRP A 50 5.55 -4.55 7.79
C TRP A 50 6.25 -3.29 7.25
N THR A 51 7.57 -3.31 7.09
CA THR A 51 8.33 -2.13 6.64
C THR A 51 8.27 -1.96 5.12
N LYS A 52 8.45 -0.71 4.66
CA LYS A 52 8.59 -0.40 3.23
C LYS A 52 9.85 -1.03 2.64
N ALA A 53 10.94 -1.12 3.39
CA ALA A 53 12.19 -1.75 2.94
C ALA A 53 11.99 -3.23 2.59
N TYR A 54 11.29 -4.00 3.44
CA TYR A 54 10.89 -5.36 3.15
C TYR A 54 10.04 -5.43 1.86
N ARG A 55 9.01 -4.58 1.75
CA ARG A 55 8.13 -4.57 0.57
C ARG A 55 8.88 -4.32 -0.74
N ARG A 56 9.88 -3.43 -0.74
CA ARG A 56 10.73 -3.15 -1.91
C ARG A 56 11.59 -4.35 -2.31
N VAL A 57 12.29 -4.98 -1.36
CA VAL A 57 13.16 -6.13 -1.64
C VAL A 57 12.37 -7.36 -2.11
N HIS A 58 11.15 -7.52 -1.60
CA HIS A 58 10.26 -8.64 -1.97
C HIS A 58 9.30 -8.32 -3.13
N GLY A 59 9.55 -7.26 -3.90
CA GLY A 59 8.75 -6.94 -5.10
C GLY A 59 7.27 -6.68 -4.84
N LYS A 60 6.89 -6.28 -3.62
CA LYS A 60 5.48 -5.96 -3.28
C LYS A 60 5.07 -4.57 -3.77
N ASP A 61 6.05 -3.68 -3.90
CA ASP A 61 5.89 -2.30 -4.38
C ASP A 61 6.68 -2.11 -5.66
N MET A 62 6.22 -1.21 -6.52
CA MET A 62 6.97 -0.80 -7.71
C MET A 62 8.23 -0.03 -7.25
N THR A 63 9.41 -0.56 -7.58
CA THR A 63 10.71 -0.01 -7.13
C THR A 63 11.48 0.70 -8.24
N GLN A 64 11.32 0.27 -9.49
CA GLN A 64 11.97 0.82 -10.67
C GLN A 64 10.92 1.58 -11.49
N ASP A 65 10.75 2.87 -11.23
CA ASP A 65 9.88 3.73 -12.00
C ASP A 65 10.52 5.09 -12.20
N SER A 66 10.36 5.67 -13.39
CA SER A 66 10.93 6.98 -13.74
C SER A 66 10.34 8.11 -12.91
N THR A 67 9.13 7.93 -12.34
CA THR A 67 8.53 8.95 -11.47
C THR A 67 9.36 9.22 -10.22
N PHE A 68 10.14 8.24 -9.74
CA PHE A 68 10.99 8.42 -8.56
C PHE A 68 12.19 9.34 -8.81
N GLU A 69 12.60 9.53 -10.05
CA GLU A 69 13.73 10.41 -10.38
C GLU A 69 13.40 11.88 -10.12
N PHE A 70 12.12 12.27 -10.22
CA PHE A 70 11.67 13.63 -9.92
C PHE A 70 11.71 13.97 -8.42
N GLU A 71 11.69 12.96 -7.53
CA GLU A 71 11.78 13.14 -6.07
C GLU A 71 13.23 13.34 -5.57
N ARG A 72 14.23 13.34 -6.46
CA ARG A 72 15.64 13.44 -6.08
C ARG A 72 15.96 14.77 -5.40
N LYS A 73 16.79 14.72 -4.34
CA LYS A 73 17.26 15.93 -3.66
C LYS A 73 18.23 16.70 -4.56
N ARG A 74 17.93 17.98 -4.81
CA ARG A 74 18.84 18.90 -5.50
C ARG A 74 19.79 19.53 -4.48
N ASN A 75 21.10 19.42 -4.73
CA ASN A 75 22.13 20.03 -3.88
C ASN A 75 22.53 21.44 -4.33
N ARG A 76 22.17 21.83 -5.56
CA ARG A 76 22.38 23.18 -6.09
C ARG A 76 21.03 23.88 -6.22
N PRO A 77 20.85 25.08 -5.62
CA PRO A 77 19.65 25.88 -5.86
C PRO A 77 19.70 26.49 -7.25
N GLU A 78 18.54 26.52 -7.92
CA GLU A 78 18.33 27.25 -9.16
C GLU A 78 17.81 28.66 -8.82
N ARG A 79 18.07 29.63 -9.71
CA ARG A 79 17.45 30.96 -9.57
C ARG A 79 15.95 30.85 -9.73
N TYR A 80 15.21 31.73 -9.06
CA TYR A 80 13.75 31.73 -9.14
C TYR A 80 13.29 32.30 -10.48
N ASP A 81 12.54 31.49 -11.24
CA ASP A 81 11.81 31.90 -12.43
C ASP A 81 10.33 31.54 -12.28
N ARG A 82 9.43 32.51 -12.44
CA ARG A 82 7.99 32.33 -12.21
C ARG A 82 7.38 31.28 -13.16
N ASN A 83 7.75 31.32 -14.44
CA ASN A 83 7.25 30.37 -15.44
C ASN A 83 7.62 28.93 -15.08
N VAL A 84 8.88 28.69 -14.69
CA VAL A 84 9.39 27.38 -14.26
C VAL A 84 8.64 26.89 -13.01
N ALA A 85 8.39 27.78 -12.05
CA ALA A 85 7.63 27.44 -10.85
C ALA A 85 6.19 27.00 -11.18
N GLU A 86 5.48 27.76 -12.03
CA GLU A 86 4.11 27.46 -12.45
C GLU A 86 4.03 26.14 -13.24
N GLU A 87 4.97 25.88 -14.14
CA GLU A 87 5.08 24.62 -14.87
C GLU A 87 5.37 23.44 -13.95
N THR A 88 6.27 23.62 -12.97
CA THR A 88 6.62 22.59 -11.99
C THR A 88 5.40 22.20 -11.15
N LEU A 89 4.59 23.17 -10.70
CA LEU A 89 3.36 22.90 -9.95
C LEU A 89 2.34 22.11 -10.77
N LYS A 90 2.22 22.40 -12.07
CA LYS A 90 1.37 21.63 -12.99
C LYS A 90 1.92 20.22 -13.21
N ALA A 91 3.24 20.07 -13.35
CA ALA A 91 3.91 18.79 -13.56
C ALA A 91 3.78 17.84 -12.36
N ILE A 92 3.94 18.34 -11.13
CA ILE A 92 3.81 17.54 -9.89
C ILE A 92 2.48 16.80 -9.85
N LYS A 93 1.37 17.50 -10.09
CA LYS A 93 0.02 16.91 -10.09
C LYS A 93 -0.13 15.79 -11.12
N LYS A 94 0.50 15.91 -12.29
CA LYS A 94 0.47 14.89 -13.34
C LYS A 94 1.31 13.68 -12.96
N ILE A 95 2.51 13.90 -12.43
CA ILE A 95 3.42 12.83 -11.99
C ILE A 95 2.77 11.99 -10.87
N ASP A 96 2.09 12.64 -9.92
CA ASP A 96 1.41 11.95 -8.83
C ASP A 96 0.28 11.03 -9.33
N LYS A 97 -0.52 11.50 -10.29
CA LYS A 97 -1.56 10.66 -10.91
C LYS A 97 -0.97 9.43 -11.58
N VAL A 98 0.05 9.64 -12.44
CA VAL A 98 0.73 8.56 -13.15
C VAL A 98 1.33 7.54 -12.18
N ARG A 99 1.89 7.99 -11.06
CA ARG A 99 2.43 7.10 -10.02
C ARG A 99 1.34 6.25 -9.37
N VAL A 100 0.21 6.85 -8.97
CA VAL A 100 -0.91 6.13 -8.37
C VAL A 100 -1.47 5.09 -9.35
N ASP A 101 -1.65 5.46 -10.61
CA ASP A 101 -2.18 4.55 -11.64
C ASP A 101 -1.24 3.36 -11.88
N ARG A 102 0.08 3.60 -11.92
CA ARG A 102 1.09 2.53 -12.06
C ARG A 102 1.13 1.62 -10.84
N ASP A 103 1.06 2.19 -9.63
CA ASP A 103 1.01 1.41 -8.38
C ASP A 103 -0.25 0.54 -8.32
N ALA A 104 -1.40 1.08 -8.72
CA ALA A 104 -2.66 0.34 -8.81
C ALA A 104 -2.57 -0.81 -9.82
N ARG A 105 -1.99 -0.56 -11.00
CA ARG A 105 -1.76 -1.59 -12.01
C ARG A 105 -0.81 -2.69 -11.52
N HIS A 106 0.27 -2.33 -10.82
CA HIS A 106 1.19 -3.30 -10.22
C HIS A 106 0.47 -4.17 -9.17
N HIS A 107 -0.38 -3.55 -8.33
CA HIS A 107 -1.18 -4.27 -7.37
C HIS A 107 -2.17 -5.25 -8.04
N ALA A 108 -2.90 -4.80 -9.06
CA ALA A 108 -3.85 -5.62 -9.80
C ALA A 108 -3.17 -6.83 -10.45
N LYS A 109 -2.00 -6.62 -11.09
CA LYS A 109 -1.19 -7.71 -11.67
C LYS A 109 -0.79 -8.75 -10.64
N ARG A 110 -0.41 -8.32 -9.44
CA ARG A 110 -0.02 -9.22 -8.34
C ARG A 110 -1.20 -10.00 -7.75
N MET A 111 -2.39 -9.42 -7.76
CA MET A 111 -3.61 -10.07 -7.27
C MET A 111 -4.29 -10.95 -8.32
N LYS A 112 -3.84 -10.89 -9.59
CA LYS A 112 -4.34 -11.72 -10.68
C LYS A 112 -4.17 -13.21 -10.32
N GLY A 113 -5.20 -14.01 -10.56
CA GLY A 113 -5.19 -15.45 -10.29
C GLY A 113 -5.60 -15.85 -8.86
N LYS A 114 -5.49 -14.94 -7.87
CA LYS A 114 -5.92 -15.25 -6.49
C LYS A 114 -7.41 -15.59 -6.40
N LYS A 115 -8.26 -14.90 -7.17
CA LYS A 115 -9.72 -15.18 -7.20
C LYS A 115 -10.00 -16.62 -7.63
N ALA A 116 -9.32 -17.12 -8.66
CA ALA A 116 -9.48 -18.49 -9.13
C ALA A 116 -9.01 -19.50 -8.07
N GLN A 117 -7.87 -19.25 -7.42
CA GLN A 117 -7.38 -20.10 -6.32
C GLN A 117 -8.40 -20.17 -5.17
N VAL A 118 -8.93 -19.02 -4.75
CA VAL A 118 -9.95 -18.95 -3.69
C VAL A 118 -11.21 -19.73 -4.08
N LEU A 119 -11.65 -19.65 -5.34
CA LEU A 119 -12.79 -20.44 -5.81
C LEU A 119 -12.48 -21.95 -5.75
N THR A 120 -11.30 -22.37 -6.20
CA THR A 120 -10.90 -23.79 -6.14
C THR A 120 -10.71 -24.32 -4.72
N GLU A 121 -10.29 -23.47 -3.79
CA GLU A 121 -10.18 -23.80 -2.37
C GLU A 121 -11.59 -23.92 -1.77
N ALA A 122 -12.47 -22.97 -2.04
CA ALA A 122 -13.85 -22.99 -1.57
C ALA A 122 -14.64 -24.20 -2.09
N THR A 123 -14.44 -24.62 -3.35
CA THR A 123 -15.08 -25.84 -3.87
C THR A 123 -14.58 -27.09 -3.14
N LYS A 124 -13.28 -27.19 -2.89
CA LYS A 124 -12.70 -28.31 -2.12
C LYS A 124 -13.19 -28.33 -0.67
N GLU A 125 -13.29 -27.15 -0.05
CA GLU A 125 -13.83 -27.01 1.29
C GLU A 125 -15.28 -27.50 1.35
N LEU A 126 -16.13 -27.10 0.38
CA LEU A 126 -17.51 -27.59 0.28
C LEU A 126 -17.59 -29.10 0.12
N GLU A 127 -16.75 -29.70 -0.71
CA GLU A 127 -16.67 -31.17 -0.90
C GLU A 127 -16.28 -31.91 0.39
N GLN A 128 -15.37 -31.35 1.19
CA GLN A 128 -14.95 -31.96 2.46
C GLN A 128 -15.97 -31.75 3.58
N SER A 129 -16.65 -30.61 3.57
CA SER A 129 -17.54 -30.15 4.63
C SER A 129 -19.04 -30.36 4.35
N ILE A 130 -19.40 -31.23 3.40
CA ILE A 130 -20.79 -31.53 3.04
C ILE A 130 -21.65 -31.81 4.28
N HIS A 131 -21.10 -32.50 5.27
CA HIS A 131 -21.79 -32.87 6.51
C HIS A 131 -22.17 -31.68 7.42
N MET A 132 -21.48 -30.54 7.33
CA MET A 132 -21.79 -29.34 8.12
C MET A 132 -22.86 -28.46 7.46
N VAL A 133 -23.07 -28.63 6.15
CA VAL A 133 -23.99 -27.81 5.36
C VAL A 133 -25.35 -28.50 5.28
N LYS A 134 -26.36 -27.95 5.97
CA LYS A 134 -27.76 -28.38 5.81
C LYS A 134 -28.27 -27.96 4.44
N ALA A 135 -29.03 -28.84 3.78
CA ALA A 135 -29.65 -28.54 2.49
C ALA A 135 -30.52 -27.26 2.59
N PRO A 136 -30.47 -26.35 1.61
CA PRO A 136 -31.22 -25.09 1.66
C PRO A 136 -32.73 -25.30 1.77
N ALA A 137 -33.26 -26.42 1.25
CA ALA A 137 -34.67 -26.80 1.41
C ALA A 137 -35.04 -27.19 2.86
N ALA A 138 -34.08 -27.67 3.67
CA ALA A 138 -34.31 -27.99 5.07
C ALA A 138 -34.40 -26.73 5.95
N LEU A 139 -33.77 -25.63 5.53
CA LEU A 139 -33.89 -24.33 6.22
C LEU A 139 -35.26 -23.67 6.01
N GLN A 140 -35.97 -23.98 4.92
CA GLN A 140 -37.31 -23.43 4.66
C GLN A 140 -38.42 -24.11 5.44
N LYS A 141 -38.19 -25.32 5.96
CA LYS A 141 -39.18 -26.09 6.74
C LYS A 141 -39.23 -25.69 8.22
N GLU A 142 -38.21 -25.01 8.73
CA GLU A 142 -38.11 -24.58 10.13
C GLU A 142 -38.05 -23.03 10.19
N PRO A 143 -39.20 -22.34 10.27
CA PRO A 143 -39.25 -20.87 10.28
C PRO A 143 -38.66 -20.22 11.56
N SER A 144 -38.20 -21.02 12.53
CA SER A 144 -37.60 -20.57 13.80
C SER A 144 -36.09 -20.28 13.72
N LEU A 145 -35.41 -20.65 12.62
CA LEU A 145 -33.94 -20.54 12.47
C LEU A 145 -33.47 -19.54 11.41
N THR A 146 -34.36 -18.66 10.91
CA THR A 146 -33.98 -17.65 9.92
C THR A 146 -32.98 -16.64 10.50
N LEU A 147 -31.74 -16.70 10.01
CA LEU A 147 -30.73 -15.65 10.24
C LEU A 147 -31.22 -14.32 9.64
N PRO A 148 -31.01 -13.18 10.33
CA PRO A 148 -31.39 -11.87 9.79
C PRO A 148 -30.64 -11.63 8.47
N LYS A 149 -31.39 -11.21 7.43
CA LYS A 149 -30.87 -10.81 6.11
C LYS A 149 -29.77 -9.76 6.30
N VAL A 150 -28.50 -10.17 6.23
CA VAL A 150 -27.39 -9.23 6.10
C VAL A 150 -27.47 -8.67 4.69
N SER A 151 -27.78 -7.37 4.61
CA SER A 151 -27.82 -6.62 3.37
C SER A 151 -26.43 -6.61 2.72
N GLN A 152 -26.27 -7.43 1.68
CA GLN A 152 -25.10 -7.37 0.81
C GLN A 152 -25.14 -6.03 0.07
N LYS A 153 -24.33 -5.06 0.53
CA LYS A 153 -24.03 -3.86 -0.26
C LYS A 153 -23.22 -4.31 -1.48
N GLN A 154 -23.87 -4.32 -2.63
CA GLN A 154 -23.21 -4.45 -3.93
C GLN A 154 -22.25 -3.26 -4.09
N THR A 155 -20.94 -3.53 -4.09
CA THR A 155 -19.96 -2.57 -4.57
C THR A 155 -19.89 -2.76 -6.08
N GLU A 156 -20.56 -1.90 -6.84
CA GLU A 156 -20.42 -1.85 -8.29
C GLU A 156 -18.97 -1.55 -8.67
N ASP A 157 -18.32 -2.50 -9.35
CA ASP A 157 -17.11 -2.24 -10.14
C ASP A 157 -17.52 -1.36 -11.33
N ARG A 158 -17.50 -0.03 -11.15
CA ARG A 158 -17.60 0.93 -12.25
C ARG A 158 -16.34 0.79 -13.11
N MET A 159 -16.49 0.14 -14.26
CA MET A 159 -15.58 0.30 -15.38
C MET A 159 -15.48 1.81 -15.69
N VAL A 160 -14.28 2.37 -15.57
CA VAL A 160 -13.97 3.72 -16.06
C VAL A 160 -13.42 3.54 -17.47
N GLU A 161 -14.23 3.95 -18.43
CA GLU A 161 -13.79 4.34 -19.78
C GLU A 161 -13.03 5.67 -19.72
#